data_AF-T1C449-F1
#
_entry.id   AF-T1C449-F1
#
_cell.length_a   1.000
_cell.length_b   1.000
_cell.length_c   1.000
_cell.angle_alpha   90.00
_cell.angle_beta   90.00
_cell.angle_gamma   90.00
#
_symmetry.space_group_name_H-M   'P 1'
#
loop_
_entity.id
_entity.type
_entity.pdbx_description
1 polymer ?
#
loop_
_entity_poly.entity_id
_entity_poly.type
_entity_poly.pdbx_seq_one_letter_code
_entity_poly.pdbx_strand_id
1 'polypeptide(L)'
;MIVEDHRYISCGGDPFNYLRSVFKALSIDMDQGQEAKIMIMTEKFPYERRIFESLATTTKLEIHEFKKINDETHIIVLKPMR
;
A
#
# COMPACT_ATOMS: atom_id res chain seq x y z
N MET A 1 -9.12 -8.17 8.26
CA MET A 1 -8.42 -7.63 7.08
C MET A 1 -8.90 -6.21 6.86
N ILE A 2 -8.00 -5.22 6.92
CA ILE A 2 -8.31 -3.80 6.63
C ILE A 2 -8.36 -3.61 5.11
N VAL A 3 -9.20 -2.71 4.60
CA VAL A 3 -9.28 -2.38 3.17
C VAL A 3 -9.18 -0.87 2.99
N GLU A 4 -8.14 -0.43 2.28
CA GLU A 4 -7.87 0.95 1.91
C GLU A 4 -8.11 1.13 0.40
N ASP A 5 -9.19 1.81 0.05
CA ASP A 5 -9.52 2.14 -1.35
C ASP A 5 -9.12 3.58 -1.68
N HIS A 6 -8.14 3.70 -2.56
CA HIS A 6 -7.54 4.95 -2.99
C HIS A 6 -7.62 5.12 -4.52
N ARG A 7 -8.56 4.46 -5.20
CA ARG A 7 -8.63 4.51 -6.67
C ARG A 7 -9.04 5.90 -7.19
N TYR A 8 -10.03 6.53 -6.57
CA TYR A 8 -10.61 7.78 -7.08
C TYR A 8 -10.26 9.01 -6.25
N ILE A 9 -9.19 8.93 -5.46
CA ILE A 9 -8.70 10.09 -4.71
C ILE A 9 -8.04 11.10 -5.64
N SER A 10 -8.20 12.38 -5.30
CA SER A 10 -7.40 13.46 -5.89
C SER A 10 -6.25 13.77 -4.93
N CYS A 11 -5.04 13.35 -5.27
CA CYS A 11 -3.84 13.81 -4.59
C CYS A 11 -3.39 15.14 -5.23
N GLY A 12 -3.56 16.26 -4.53
CA GLY A 12 -3.03 17.56 -4.97
C GLY A 12 -1.51 17.71 -4.80
N GLY A 13 -0.84 16.70 -4.27
CA GLY A 13 0.60 16.67 -4.00
C GLY A 13 1.28 15.43 -4.59
N ASP A 14 2.54 15.22 -4.22
CA ASP A 14 3.36 14.11 -4.73
C ASP A 14 2.78 12.72 -4.39
N PRO A 15 2.50 11.86 -5.41
CA PRO A 15 1.90 10.54 -5.20
C PRO A 15 2.75 9.60 -4.33
N PHE A 16 4.08 9.70 -4.38
CA PHE A 16 4.95 8.86 -3.57
C PHE A 16 4.81 9.18 -2.07
N ASN A 17 4.84 10.47 -1.72
CA ASN A 17 4.62 10.91 -0.34
C ASN A 17 3.22 10.54 0.17
N TYR A 18 2.21 10.59 -0.70
CA TYR A 18 0.87 10.10 -0.36
C TYR A 18 0.90 8.61 0.03
N LEU A 19 1.47 7.75 -0.81
CA LEU A 19 1.59 6.32 -0.49
C LEU A 19 2.41 6.06 0.77
N ARG A 20 3.50 6.81 0.96
CA ARG A 20 4.30 6.70 2.19
C ARG A 20 3.46 6.96 3.44
N SER A 21 2.57 7.95 3.39
CA SER A 21 1.62 8.23 4.47
C SER A 21 0.62 7.11 4.67
N VAL A 22 0.08 6.53 3.59
CA VAL A 22 -0.84 5.37 3.64
C VAL A 22 -0.18 4.17 4.33
N PHE A 23 1.01 3.77 3.89
CA PHE A 23 1.75 2.65 4.49
C PHE A 23 2.09 2.91 5.96
N LYS A 24 2.42 4.16 6.31
CA LYS A 24 2.69 4.54 7.71
C LYS A 24 1.44 4.44 8.57
N ALA A 25 0.29 4.92 8.09
CA ALA A 25 -0.98 4.81 8.79
C ALA A 25 -1.34 3.34 9.05
N LEU A 26 -1.30 2.51 8.00
CA LEU A 26 -1.52 1.06 8.11
C LEU A 26 -0.58 0.40 9.14
N SER A 27 0.70 0.75 9.13
CA SER A 27 1.65 0.23 10.12
C SER A 27 1.28 0.56 11.56
N ILE A 28 0.65 1.71 11.81
CA ILE A 28 0.17 2.12 13.14
C ILE A 28 -1.13 1.38 13.49
N ASP A 29 -2.05 1.30 12.55
CA ASP A 29 -3.42 0.82 12.77
C ASP A 29 -3.55 -0.71 12.78
N MET A 30 -2.61 -1.43 12.15
CA MET A 30 -2.61 -2.89 12.10
C MET A 30 -2.03 -3.51 13.39
N ASP A 31 -2.61 -4.61 13.83
CA ASP A 31 -2.02 -5.50 14.83
C ASP A 31 -1.05 -6.51 14.19
N GLN A 32 -0.20 -7.14 15.00
CA GLN A 32 0.71 -8.19 14.52
C GLN A 32 -0.08 -9.38 13.94
N GLY A 33 0.36 -9.88 12.79
CA GLY A 33 -0.31 -10.94 12.04
C GLY A 33 -1.50 -10.47 11.20
N GLN A 34 -1.87 -9.19 11.24
CA GLN A 34 -2.99 -8.66 10.49
C GLN A 34 -2.61 -8.32 9.05
N GLU A 35 -3.56 -8.52 8.13
CA GLU A 35 -3.44 -8.11 6.73
C GLU A 35 -4.28 -6.87 6.40
N ALA A 36 -3.77 -6.08 5.46
CA ALA A 36 -4.48 -4.97 4.85
C ALA A 36 -4.37 -5.02 3.32
N LYS A 37 -5.46 -4.66 2.63
CA LYS A 37 -5.53 -4.55 1.18
C LYS A 37 -5.54 -3.08 0.78
N ILE A 38 -4.62 -2.68 -0.10
CA ILE A 38 -4.53 -1.34 -0.69
C ILE A 38 -4.93 -1.45 -2.16
N MET A 39 -5.84 -0.59 -2.61
CA MET A 39 -6.28 -0.51 -4.01
C MET A 39 -6.06 0.91 -4.53
N ILE A 40 -5.30 1.05 -5.61
CA ILE A 40 -4.93 2.35 -6.20
C ILE A 40 -5.07 2.30 -7.72
N MET A 41 -5.25 3.46 -8.35
CA MET A 41 -5.18 3.57 -9.81
C MET A 41 -3.71 3.54 -10.27
N THR A 42 -3.38 2.62 -11.15
CA THR A 42 -2.03 2.43 -11.70
C THR A 42 -1.52 3.68 -12.41
N GLU A 43 -2.39 4.43 -13.09
CA GLU A 43 -2.01 5.69 -13.76
C GLU A 43 -1.54 6.78 -12.78
N LYS A 44 -2.14 6.84 -11.57
CA LYS A 44 -1.80 7.83 -10.54
C LYS A 44 -0.57 7.42 -9.74
N PHE A 45 -0.36 6.12 -9.62
CA PHE A 45 0.76 5.54 -8.89
C PHE A 45 1.51 4.54 -9.79
N PRO A 46 2.19 5.04 -10.85
CA PRO A 46 2.79 4.21 -11.90
C PRO A 46 4.12 3.60 -11.44
N TYR A 47 4.13 2.98 -10.27
CA TYR A 47 5.32 2.40 -9.67
C TYR A 47 5.41 0.89 -9.92
N GLU A 48 6.64 0.39 -9.87
CA GLU A 48 6.94 -1.03 -9.89
C GLU A 48 6.84 -1.63 -8.49
N ARG A 49 6.63 -2.95 -8.42
CA ARG A 49 6.55 -3.71 -7.16
C ARG A 49 7.66 -3.34 -6.16
N ARG A 50 8.91 -3.20 -6.62
CA ARG A 50 10.07 -2.84 -5.78
C ARG A 50 9.89 -1.55 -4.96
N ILE A 51 9.17 -0.57 -5.50
CA ILE A 51 8.92 0.70 -4.81
C ILE A 51 7.96 0.46 -3.64
N PHE A 52 6.90 -0.32 -3.86
CA PHE A 52 5.98 -0.70 -2.81
C PHE A 52 6.65 -1.60 -1.75
N GLU A 53 7.55 -2.51 -2.16
CA GLU A 53 8.34 -3.31 -1.22
C GLU A 53 9.25 -2.45 -0.34
N SER A 54 9.85 -1.40 -0.92
CA SER A 54 10.62 -0.41 -0.16
C SER A 54 9.73 0.35 0.84
N LEU A 55 8.54 0.79 0.43
CA LEU A 55 7.58 1.44 1.32
C LEU A 55 7.12 0.51 2.46
N ALA A 56 6.81 -0.74 2.16
CA ALA A 56 6.45 -1.74 3.16
C ALA A 56 7.58 -1.95 4.16
N THR A 57 8.80 -2.18 3.67
CA THR A 57 9.98 -2.40 4.51
C THR A 57 10.26 -1.22 5.45
N THR A 58 10.22 0.01 4.93
CA THR A 58 10.44 1.22 5.74
C THR A 58 9.36 1.47 6.78
N THR A 59 8.19 0.85 6.64
CA THR A 59 7.06 0.92 7.57
C THR A 59 6.86 -0.37 8.37
N LYS A 60 7.83 -1.29 8.37
CA LYS A 60 7.75 -2.59 9.07
C LYS A 60 6.55 -3.44 8.66
N LEU A 61 6.12 -3.31 7.41
CA LEU A 61 5.13 -4.16 6.76
C LEU A 61 5.82 -5.04 5.71
N GLU A 62 5.16 -6.12 5.32
CA GLU A 62 5.66 -7.03 4.28
C GLU A 62 4.58 -7.17 3.19
N ILE A 63 4.97 -7.15 1.91
CA ILE A 63 4.02 -7.39 0.82
C ILE A 63 3.78 -8.89 0.69
N HIS A 64 2.57 -9.32 0.97
CA HIS A 64 2.13 -10.70 0.77
C HIS A 64 1.66 -10.91 -0.68
N GLU A 65 0.93 -9.96 -1.25
CA GLU A 65 0.42 -10.05 -2.63
C GLU A 65 0.56 -8.73 -3.39
N PHE A 66 0.88 -8.82 -4.68
CA PHE A 66 0.89 -7.69 -5.61
C PHE A 66 0.25 -8.13 -6.93
N LYS A 67 -0.85 -7.49 -7.32
CA LYS A 67 -1.55 -7.74 -8.58
C LYS A 67 -1.85 -6.44 -9.31
N LYS A 68 -1.66 -6.44 -10.62
CA LYS A 68 -2.18 -5.40 -11.51
C LYS A 68 -3.38 -5.98 -12.26
N ILE A 69 -4.53 -5.33 -12.16
CA ILE A 69 -5.78 -5.76 -12.78
C ILE A 69 -6.35 -4.55 -13.50
N ASN A 70 -6.38 -4.61 -14.84
CA ASN A 70 -6.75 -3.45 -15.68
C ASN A 70 -5.92 -2.21 -15.28
N ASP A 71 -6.59 -1.11 -14.93
CA ASP A 71 -5.99 0.15 -14.52
C ASP A 71 -5.74 0.26 -13.01
N GLU A 72 -5.86 -0.85 -12.26
CA GLU A 72 -5.72 -0.87 -10.80
C GLU A 72 -4.50 -1.67 -10.35
N THR A 73 -3.84 -1.18 -9.30
CA THR A 73 -2.82 -1.92 -8.57
C THR A 73 -3.38 -2.30 -7.20
N HIS A 74 -3.36 -3.60 -6.90
CA HIS A 74 -3.85 -4.20 -5.66
C HIS A 74 -2.65 -4.75 -4.89
N ILE A 75 -2.51 -4.34 -3.64
CA ILE A 75 -1.39 -4.71 -2.78
C ILE A 75 -1.95 -5.26 -1.48
N ILE A 76 -1.56 -6.47 -1.09
CA ILE A 76 -1.86 -7.01 0.24
C ILE A 76 -0.58 -6.92 1.06
N VAL A 77 -0.67 -6.23 2.20
CA VAL A 77 0.41 -6.10 3.17
C VAL A 77 0.07 -6.83 4.45
N LEU A 78 1.08 -7.38 5.10
CA LEU A 78 1.03 -8.07 6.38
C LEU A 78 1.88 -7.31 7.39
N LYS A 79 1.40 -7.17 8.63
CA LYS A 79 2.25 -6.75 9.75
C LYS A 79 2.85 -8.00 10.40
N PRO A 80 4.17 -8.22 10.31
CA PRO A 80 4.80 -9.44 10.80
C PRO A 80 4.70 -9.55 12.33
N MET A 81 4.59 -10.80 12.83
CA MET A 81 4.75 -11.12 14.25
C MET A 81 6.25 -11.12 14.57
N ARG A 82 6.77 -10.04 15.15
CA ARG A 82 8.18 -9.93 15.57
C ARG A 82 8.26 -9.51 17.03
#